data_AF-A0A8J1INA7-F1
#
_entry.id   AF-A0A8J1INA7-F1
#
_cell.length_a   1.000
_cell.length_b   1.000
_cell.length_c   1.000
_cell.angle_alpha   90.00
_cell.angle_beta   90.00
_cell.angle_gamma   90.00
#
_symmetry.space_group_name_H-M   'P 1'
#
loop_
_entity.id
_entity.type
_entity.pdbx_description
1 polymer ?
#
loop_
_entity_poly.entity_id
_entity_poly.type
_entity_poly.pdbx_seq_one_letter_code
_entity_poly.pdbx_strand_id
1 'polypeptide(L)'
;MEMRVLWLLLFAGSMAQEDMNRNIFFFPKKSVSDYVVLKPVVTGPLNNFTVCLRSYTDAGNSALFTLGTPKSKVLNMFVIYQSHIPYSLPFYDSRIYIHNTQVSITGKAKPLDWNHICVTWDSNTGVLQLWVNGKLSPLTVLQKGFSIDLQDGISLGQMQKYLDPEWDPNASFQGEITDVHMWNKVLPPEEIEQVQRNYLYTDGNVVSWRSLRYTIIGDVIVQPKLY
;
A
#
# COMPACT_ATOMS: atom_id res chain seq x y z
N MET A 1 -43.89 13.99 -38.68
CA MET A 1 -43.31 14.57 -37.46
C MET A 1 -43.21 13.45 -36.44
N GLU A 2 -42.05 12.83 -36.32
CA GLU A 2 -41.80 11.71 -35.42
C GLU A 2 -40.61 12.10 -34.56
N MET A 3 -40.88 12.49 -33.32
CA MET A 3 -39.87 12.94 -32.35
C MET A 3 -39.41 11.71 -31.56
N ARG A 4 -38.23 11.16 -31.92
CA ARG A 4 -37.59 10.10 -31.16
C ARG A 4 -36.82 10.70 -29.99
N VAL A 5 -37.36 10.56 -28.79
CA VAL A 5 -36.69 10.93 -27.53
C VAL A 5 -35.69 9.83 -27.18
N LEU A 6 -34.40 10.15 -27.28
CA LEU A 6 -33.30 9.28 -26.85
C LEU A 6 -33.09 9.47 -25.34
N TRP A 7 -33.44 8.45 -24.54
CA TRP A 7 -33.12 8.45 -23.11
C TRP A 7 -31.67 8.00 -22.92
N LEU A 8 -30.76 8.96 -22.72
CA LEU A 8 -29.40 8.67 -22.25
C LEU A 8 -29.47 8.41 -20.73
N LEU A 9 -29.47 7.14 -20.35
CA LEU A 9 -29.26 6.73 -18.96
C LEU A 9 -27.79 7.00 -18.60
N LEU A 10 -27.53 8.15 -17.98
CA LEU A 10 -26.26 8.45 -17.32
C LEU A 10 -26.17 7.62 -16.04
N PHE A 11 -25.56 6.43 -16.10
CA PHE A 11 -25.04 5.78 -14.91
C PHE A 11 -23.81 6.57 -14.46
N ALA A 12 -24.01 7.53 -13.57
CA ALA A 12 -22.94 8.03 -12.74
C ALA A 12 -22.50 6.88 -11.81
N GLY A 13 -21.57 6.06 -12.29
CA GLY A 13 -20.99 4.97 -11.52
C GLY A 13 -20.20 5.52 -10.35
N SER A 14 -20.87 5.78 -9.23
CA SER A 14 -20.19 5.84 -7.94
C SER A 14 -19.51 4.49 -7.75
N MET A 15 -18.18 4.49 -7.64
CA MET A 15 -17.42 3.31 -7.27
C MET A 15 -17.89 2.88 -5.88
N ALA A 16 -18.68 1.81 -5.82
CA ALA A 16 -19.20 1.28 -4.56
C ALA A 16 -18.03 0.96 -3.63
N GLN A 17 -18.18 1.29 -2.35
CA GLN A 17 -17.26 0.81 -1.32
C GLN A 17 -17.53 -0.66 -1.07
N GLU A 18 -16.48 -1.46 -1.00
CA GLU A 18 -16.55 -2.90 -0.77
C GLU A 18 -15.90 -3.25 0.58
N ASP A 19 -16.55 -4.13 1.34
CA ASP A 19 -15.98 -4.70 2.56
C ASP A 19 -15.07 -5.89 2.19
N MET A 20 -13.77 -5.68 2.26
CA MET A 20 -12.77 -6.69 1.92
C MET A 20 -12.29 -7.49 3.14
N ASN A 21 -12.90 -7.35 4.33
CA ASN A 21 -12.41 -7.97 5.57
C ASN A 21 -12.23 -9.50 5.48
N ARG A 22 -12.96 -10.18 4.58
CA ARG A 22 -12.87 -11.63 4.35
C ARG A 22 -12.10 -12.02 3.09
N ASN A 23 -11.53 -11.05 2.38
CA ASN A 23 -10.92 -11.23 1.08
C ASN A 23 -9.46 -10.76 1.07
N ILE A 24 -8.72 -11.24 0.09
CA ILE A 24 -7.36 -10.83 -0.26
C ILE A 24 -7.31 -10.43 -1.74
N PHE A 25 -6.33 -9.62 -2.13
CA PHE A 25 -5.91 -9.49 -3.53
C PHE A 25 -4.79 -10.49 -3.80
N PHE A 26 -5.00 -11.37 -4.78
CA PHE A 26 -4.02 -12.34 -5.26
C PHE A 26 -3.41 -11.89 -6.59
N PHE A 27 -2.09 -11.77 -6.60
CA PHE A 27 -1.27 -11.41 -7.74
C PHE A 27 -0.55 -12.69 -8.21
N PRO A 28 -1.07 -13.38 -9.24
CA PRO A 28 -0.66 -14.75 -9.58
C PRO A 28 0.76 -14.85 -10.12
N LYS A 29 1.32 -13.76 -10.65
CA LYS A 29 2.64 -13.70 -11.28
C LYS A 29 3.23 -12.30 -11.18
N LYS A 30 4.55 -12.21 -11.33
CA LYS A 30 5.22 -10.94 -11.61
C LYS A 30 4.84 -10.40 -12.98
N SER A 31 4.39 -9.16 -13.01
CA SER A 31 3.93 -8.47 -14.21
C SER A 31 3.87 -6.98 -13.92
N VAL A 32 4.25 -6.13 -14.88
CA VAL A 32 4.03 -4.67 -14.80
C VAL A 32 2.60 -4.26 -15.17
N SER A 33 1.79 -5.20 -15.65
CA SER A 33 0.41 -4.94 -16.10
C SER A 33 -0.63 -5.24 -15.03
N ASP A 34 -0.25 -5.92 -13.94
CA ASP A 34 -1.16 -6.46 -12.93
C ASP A 34 -1.01 -5.66 -11.63
N TYR A 35 -2.00 -4.85 -11.30
CA TYR A 35 -1.98 -4.00 -10.11
C TYR A 35 -3.37 -3.54 -9.67
N VAL A 36 -3.48 -3.06 -8.44
CA VAL A 36 -4.72 -2.49 -7.91
C VAL A 36 -4.52 -1.01 -7.64
N VAL A 37 -5.45 -0.18 -8.10
CA VAL A 37 -5.48 1.25 -7.76
C VAL A 37 -6.50 1.47 -6.65
N LEU A 38 -6.06 1.95 -5.49
CA LEU A 38 -6.93 2.36 -4.39
C LEU A 38 -7.25 3.85 -4.51
N LYS A 39 -8.50 4.20 -4.19
CA LYS A 39 -8.95 5.59 -4.10
C LYS A 39 -9.15 5.97 -2.63
N PRO A 40 -8.27 6.79 -2.05
CA PRO A 40 -8.42 7.20 -0.66
C PRO A 40 -9.65 8.09 -0.48
N VAL A 41 -10.25 8.05 0.71
CA VAL A 41 -11.40 8.88 1.06
C VAL A 41 -10.99 10.34 1.26
N VAL A 42 -9.78 10.56 1.76
CA VAL A 42 -9.14 11.86 1.92
C VAL A 42 -8.08 12.01 0.84
N THR A 43 -8.07 13.13 0.13
CA THR A 43 -7.07 13.43 -0.91
C THR A 43 -6.19 14.65 -0.59
N GLY A 44 -6.41 15.29 0.56
CA GLY A 44 -5.61 16.45 0.98
C GLY A 44 -4.19 16.07 1.40
N PRO A 45 -3.29 17.06 1.49
CA PRO A 45 -1.92 16.82 1.90
C PRO A 45 -1.84 16.27 3.33
N LEU A 46 -0.98 15.28 3.53
CA LEU A 46 -0.70 14.64 4.80
C LEU A 46 0.67 15.06 5.31
N ASN A 47 0.70 15.60 6.52
CA ASN A 47 1.96 15.82 7.24
C ASN A 47 2.36 14.57 8.03
N ASN A 48 1.39 13.78 8.51
CA ASN A 48 1.64 12.60 9.30
C ASN A 48 0.78 11.47 8.77
N PHE A 49 1.29 10.24 8.79
CA PHE A 49 0.49 9.08 8.41
C PHE A 49 0.97 7.79 9.06
N THR A 50 0.07 6.81 8.99
CA THR A 50 0.39 5.40 9.22
C THR A 50 -0.18 4.60 8.06
N VAL A 51 0.56 3.63 7.55
CA VAL A 51 0.08 2.62 6.59
C VAL A 51 0.34 1.25 7.19
N CYS A 52 -0.69 0.40 7.23
CA CYS A 52 -0.57 -0.99 7.63
C CYS A 52 -1.12 -1.90 6.53
N LEU A 53 -0.50 -3.05 6.34
CA LEU A 53 -0.98 -4.10 5.43
C LEU A 53 -0.45 -5.46 5.86
N ARG A 54 -1.04 -6.52 5.32
CA ARG A 54 -0.49 -7.87 5.35
C ARG A 54 -0.08 -8.31 3.96
N SER A 55 1.05 -9.00 3.88
CA SER A 55 1.48 -9.66 2.66
C SER A 55 1.94 -11.10 2.92
N TYR A 56 1.71 -11.96 1.94
CA TYR A 56 2.25 -13.32 1.85
C TYR A 56 2.91 -13.49 0.49
N THR A 57 4.19 -13.82 0.47
CA THR A 57 4.95 -14.00 -0.77
C THR A 57 6.22 -14.82 -0.52
N ASP A 58 6.70 -15.49 -1.56
CA ASP A 58 8.03 -16.09 -1.67
C ASP A 58 8.90 -15.38 -2.70
N ALA A 59 8.39 -14.31 -3.33
CA ALA A 59 9.11 -13.53 -4.31
C ALA A 59 10.22 -12.70 -3.65
N GLY A 60 11.30 -12.45 -4.39
CA GLY A 60 12.46 -11.70 -3.88
C GLY A 60 12.18 -10.21 -3.65
N ASN A 61 12.16 -9.44 -4.73
CA ASN A 61 11.93 -7.98 -4.70
C ASN A 61 10.46 -7.66 -4.97
N SER A 62 9.84 -6.84 -4.13
CA SER A 62 8.38 -6.68 -4.11
C SER A 62 7.94 -5.31 -3.60
N ALA A 63 7.25 -4.53 -4.43
CA ALA A 63 6.55 -3.32 -4.02
C ALA A 63 5.16 -3.67 -3.47
N LEU A 64 4.91 -3.39 -2.20
CA LEU A 64 3.65 -3.74 -1.54
C LEU A 64 2.62 -2.62 -1.66
N PHE A 65 3.07 -1.39 -1.44
CA PHE A 65 2.23 -0.19 -1.42
C PHE A 65 3.02 0.97 -1.99
N THR A 66 2.43 1.66 -2.96
CA THR A 66 3.01 2.85 -3.57
C THR A 66 1.96 3.94 -3.63
N LEU A 67 2.29 5.11 -3.11
CA LEU A 67 1.56 6.32 -3.40
C LEU A 67 2.02 6.82 -4.76
N GLY A 68 1.16 6.67 -5.74
CA GLY A 68 1.43 6.90 -7.15
C GLY A 68 0.65 5.92 -8.03
N THR A 69 0.51 6.31 -9.29
CA THR A 69 -0.04 5.54 -10.40
C THR A 69 0.81 5.84 -11.64
N PRO A 70 0.60 5.17 -12.80
CA PRO A 70 1.40 5.47 -14.00
C PRO A 70 1.27 6.92 -14.50
N LYS A 71 0.27 7.66 -14.02
CA LYS A 71 0.02 9.07 -14.37
C LYS A 71 0.73 10.05 -13.44
N SER A 72 1.29 9.57 -12.34
CA SER A 72 1.90 10.40 -11.30
C SER A 72 3.19 11.03 -11.81
N LYS A 73 3.33 12.33 -11.54
CA LYS A 73 4.51 13.10 -11.95
C LYS A 73 5.66 12.93 -10.96
N VAL A 74 5.33 12.73 -9.69
CA VAL A 74 6.32 12.50 -8.64
C VAL A 74 6.48 11.00 -8.46
N LEU A 75 7.67 10.51 -8.83
CA LEU A 75 8.04 9.13 -8.60
C LEU A 75 8.29 8.89 -7.12
N ASN A 76 8.02 7.66 -6.66
CA ASN A 76 8.35 7.19 -5.30
C ASN A 76 7.97 8.19 -4.19
N MET A 77 6.78 8.78 -4.29
CA MET A 77 6.28 9.74 -3.30
C MET A 77 6.20 9.10 -1.90
N PHE A 78 5.64 7.89 -1.84
CA PHE A 78 5.78 6.99 -0.71
C PHE A 78 5.76 5.55 -1.22
N VAL A 79 6.69 4.71 -0.79
CA VAL A 79 6.73 3.29 -1.19
C VAL A 79 7.13 2.42 -0.01
N ILE A 80 6.37 1.33 0.21
CA ILE A 80 6.77 0.20 1.04
C ILE A 80 7.27 -0.90 0.10
N TYR A 81 8.58 -1.08 0.06
CA TYR A 81 9.24 -2.07 -0.77
C TYR A 81 9.95 -3.10 0.09
N GLN A 82 9.84 -4.38 -0.25
CA GLN A 82 10.60 -5.46 0.36
C GLN A 82 11.64 -6.00 -0.63
N SER A 83 12.83 -6.26 -0.11
CA SER A 83 13.93 -6.89 -0.84
C SER A 83 14.39 -8.10 -0.07
N HIS A 84 14.33 -9.25 -0.70
CA HIS A 84 14.99 -10.45 -0.21
C HIS A 84 16.15 -10.79 -1.15
N ILE A 85 17.33 -10.90 -0.56
CA ILE A 85 18.50 -11.44 -1.22
C ILE A 85 18.61 -12.87 -0.68
N PRO A 86 18.25 -13.89 -1.48
CA PRO A 86 18.36 -15.27 -1.05
C PRO A 86 19.77 -15.57 -0.56
N TYR A 87 19.89 -16.44 0.44
CA TYR A 87 21.14 -16.91 1.05
C TYR A 87 21.93 -15.92 1.90
N SER A 88 21.66 -14.60 1.84
CA SER A 88 22.33 -13.63 2.72
C SER A 88 21.55 -13.41 4.01
N LEU A 89 20.21 -13.35 3.95
CA LEU A 89 19.34 -13.10 5.09
C LEU A 89 18.11 -14.02 5.10
N PRO A 90 17.68 -14.51 6.28
CA PRO A 90 16.46 -15.30 6.42
C PRO A 90 15.18 -14.42 6.44
N PHE A 91 15.31 -13.11 6.22
CA PHE A 91 14.22 -12.13 6.30
C PHE A 91 14.30 -11.13 5.13
N TYR A 92 13.18 -10.46 4.85
CA TYR A 92 13.14 -9.31 3.93
C TYR A 92 13.70 -8.05 4.61
N ASP A 93 14.59 -7.34 3.90
CA ASP A 93 14.86 -5.94 4.19
C ASP A 93 13.72 -5.08 3.63
N SER A 94 13.28 -4.09 4.42
CA SER A 94 12.27 -3.12 3.97
C SER A 94 12.97 -1.84 3.54
N ARG A 95 12.69 -1.36 2.33
CA ARG A 95 13.08 -0.03 1.87
C ARG A 95 11.86 0.84 1.84
N ILE A 96 11.90 1.93 2.61
CA ILE A 96 10.82 2.90 2.63
C ILE A 96 11.27 4.14 1.90
N TYR A 97 10.50 4.53 0.89
CA TYR A 97 10.74 5.74 0.11
C TYR A 97 9.79 6.83 0.59
N ILE A 98 10.30 8.06 0.71
CA ILE A 98 9.50 9.28 0.77
C ILE A 98 10.17 10.31 -0.12
N HIS A 99 9.43 10.88 -1.06
CA HIS A 99 9.91 11.91 -1.99
C HIS A 99 11.26 11.52 -2.65
N ASN A 100 11.30 10.35 -3.31
CA ASN A 100 12.50 9.82 -3.98
C ASN A 100 13.73 9.55 -3.09
N THR A 101 13.66 9.81 -1.78
CA THR A 101 14.70 9.44 -0.81
C THR A 101 14.28 8.16 -0.11
N GLN A 102 15.22 7.27 0.17
CA GLN A 102 14.91 6.01 0.85
C GLN A 102 15.75 5.77 2.11
N VAL A 103 15.20 4.93 2.97
CA VAL A 103 15.90 4.30 4.08
C VAL A 103 15.71 2.78 3.99
N SER A 104 16.80 2.04 4.19
CA SER A 104 16.75 0.58 4.32
C SER A 104 16.70 0.23 5.81
N ILE A 105 15.71 -0.56 6.19
CA ILE A 105 15.50 -1.01 7.57
C ILE A 105 15.34 -2.53 7.53
N THR A 106 16.19 -3.23 8.26
CA THR A 106 16.05 -4.68 8.40
C THR A 106 14.79 -4.98 9.21
N GLY A 107 13.80 -5.55 8.52
CA GLY A 107 12.58 -6.07 9.12
C GLY A 107 12.74 -7.57 9.36
N LYS A 108 12.09 -8.11 10.41
CA LYS A 108 12.06 -9.56 10.64
C LYS A 108 10.91 -10.23 9.86
N ALA A 109 10.62 -9.74 8.66
CA ALA A 109 9.57 -10.27 7.80
C ALA A 109 10.08 -11.53 7.11
N LYS A 110 9.34 -12.63 7.15
CA LYS A 110 9.80 -13.93 6.66
C LYS A 110 9.19 -14.26 5.29
N PRO A 111 9.98 -14.78 4.33
CA PRO A 111 9.44 -15.46 3.15
C PRO A 111 8.51 -16.61 3.54
N LEU A 112 7.51 -16.90 2.70
CA LEU A 112 6.55 -18.00 2.89
C LEU A 112 5.76 -17.91 4.20
N ASP A 113 5.57 -16.72 4.75
CA ASP A 113 4.79 -16.45 5.96
C ASP A 113 3.96 -15.18 5.79
N TRP A 114 2.89 -15.06 6.58
CA TRP A 114 2.10 -13.84 6.64
C TRP A 114 2.84 -12.78 7.45
N ASN A 115 3.11 -11.64 6.82
CA ASN A 115 3.77 -10.53 7.47
C ASN A 115 2.81 -9.35 7.59
N HIS A 116 2.52 -8.93 8.83
CA HIS A 116 1.86 -7.66 9.10
C HIS A 116 2.91 -6.56 9.17
N ILE A 117 2.81 -5.58 8.28
CA ILE A 117 3.78 -4.49 8.13
C ILE A 117 3.05 -3.18 8.39
N CYS A 118 3.54 -2.38 9.33
CA CYS A 118 3.11 -1.00 9.49
C CYS A 118 4.29 -0.04 9.35
N VAL A 119 4.05 1.08 8.67
CA VAL A 119 4.98 2.20 8.58
C VAL A 119 4.28 3.44 9.13
N THR A 120 4.91 4.12 10.08
CA THR A 120 4.47 5.43 10.57
C THR A 120 5.47 6.50 10.20
N TRP A 121 5.00 7.71 9.95
CA TRP A 121 5.85 8.86 9.67
C TRP A 121 5.22 10.16 10.19
N ASP A 122 6.02 10.94 10.91
CA ASP A 122 5.67 12.28 11.40
C ASP A 122 6.55 13.33 10.72
N SER A 123 5.97 14.18 9.87
CA SER A 123 6.73 15.20 9.14
C SER A 123 7.43 16.18 10.08
N ASN A 124 6.84 16.52 11.23
CA ASN A 124 7.40 17.54 12.13
C ASN A 124 8.80 17.16 12.61
N THR A 125 9.01 15.88 12.87
CA THR A 125 10.28 15.32 13.34
C THR A 125 11.06 14.61 12.23
N GLY A 126 10.37 14.18 11.17
CA GLY A 126 10.85 13.26 10.15
C GLY A 126 10.96 11.82 10.63
N VAL A 127 10.55 11.51 11.88
CA VAL A 127 10.71 10.17 12.45
C VAL A 127 9.85 9.19 11.67
N LEU A 128 10.49 8.11 11.23
CA LEU A 128 9.88 7.01 10.51
C LEU A 128 10.06 5.72 11.34
N GLN A 129 8.97 4.99 11.50
CA GLN A 129 8.94 3.73 12.22
C GLN A 129 8.49 2.61 11.30
N LEU A 130 9.21 1.50 11.33
CA LEU A 130 8.79 0.25 10.72
C LEU A 130 8.41 -0.74 11.82
N TRP A 131 7.23 -1.32 11.70
CA TRP A 131 6.73 -2.38 12.55
C TRP A 131 6.50 -3.62 11.72
N VAL A 132 7.09 -4.74 12.12
CA VAL A 132 6.88 -6.03 11.46
C VAL A 132 6.37 -7.02 12.49
N ASN A 133 5.17 -7.56 12.25
CA ASN A 133 4.49 -8.49 13.16
C ASN A 133 4.42 -7.96 14.60
N GLY A 134 4.14 -6.66 14.75
CA GLY A 134 4.01 -5.96 16.03
C GLY A 134 5.32 -5.53 16.68
N LYS A 135 6.47 -5.83 16.05
CA LYS A 135 7.79 -5.49 16.58
C LYS A 135 8.34 -4.24 15.88
N LEU A 136 8.65 -3.22 16.67
CA LEU A 136 9.29 -1.99 16.22
C LEU A 136 10.77 -2.24 15.84
N SER A 137 11.15 -1.80 14.65
CA SER A 137 12.55 -1.66 14.22
C SER A 137 13.17 -0.36 14.76
N PRO A 138 14.52 -0.22 14.73
CA PRO A 138 15.17 1.03 15.10
C PRO A 138 14.57 2.24 14.35
N LEU A 139 14.37 3.33 15.07
CA LEU A 139 13.85 4.58 14.51
C LEU A 139 14.83 5.12 13.47
N THR A 140 14.28 5.71 12.41
CA THR A 140 15.05 6.48 11.43
C THR A 140 14.40 7.83 11.20
N VAL A 141 15.09 8.71 10.48
CA VAL A 141 14.60 10.04 10.13
C VAL A 141 14.64 10.20 8.62
N LEU A 142 13.54 10.62 8.02
CA LEU A 142 13.40 10.82 6.59
C LEU A 142 12.47 12.00 6.31
N GLN A 143 12.86 12.87 5.38
CA GLN A 143 12.00 13.92 4.81
C GLN A 143 11.31 14.85 5.84
N LYS A 144 12.01 15.27 6.90
CA LYS A 144 11.47 16.21 7.89
C LYS A 144 10.92 17.49 7.24
N GLY A 145 9.72 17.91 7.65
CA GLY A 145 9.04 19.11 7.17
C GLY A 145 8.34 18.95 5.81
N PHE A 146 8.37 17.75 5.23
CA PHE A 146 7.72 17.47 3.96
C PHE A 146 6.21 17.25 4.11
N SER A 147 5.44 17.40 3.03
CA SER A 147 4.01 17.09 3.04
C SER A 147 3.66 16.26 1.82
N ILE A 148 2.88 15.19 2.02
CA ILE A 148 2.58 14.21 0.99
C ILE A 148 1.17 14.43 0.47
N ASP A 149 1.04 14.68 -0.83
CA ASP A 149 -0.25 14.72 -1.51
C ASP A 149 -0.67 13.30 -1.94
N LEU A 150 -1.97 13.00 -1.83
CA LEU A 150 -2.57 11.72 -2.22
C LEU A 150 -3.29 11.78 -3.59
N GLN A 151 -3.32 12.94 -4.25
CA GLN A 151 -4.02 13.16 -5.52
C GLN A 151 -3.63 12.19 -6.63
N ASP A 152 -2.40 11.71 -6.58
CA ASP A 152 -1.81 10.79 -7.55
C ASP A 152 -2.35 9.35 -7.43
N GLY A 153 -3.13 9.06 -6.39
CA GLY A 153 -3.70 7.75 -6.10
C GLY A 153 -2.70 6.83 -5.40
N ILE A 154 -3.13 5.60 -5.15
CA ILE A 154 -2.33 4.57 -4.48
C ILE A 154 -2.38 3.32 -5.35
N SER A 155 -1.23 2.71 -5.64
CA SER A 155 -1.12 1.41 -6.30
C SER A 155 -0.61 0.33 -5.35
N LEU A 156 -1.19 -0.86 -5.44
CA LEU A 156 -0.66 -2.08 -4.84
C LEU A 156 0.05 -2.93 -5.89
N GLY A 157 1.18 -3.49 -5.52
CA GLY A 157 1.93 -4.46 -6.33
C GLY A 157 2.91 -3.90 -7.35
N GLN A 158 3.06 -2.57 -7.43
CA GLN A 158 3.96 -1.91 -8.38
C GLN A 158 4.68 -0.75 -7.71
N MET A 159 5.86 -0.42 -8.22
CA MET A 159 6.53 0.86 -8.00
C MET A 159 7.16 1.33 -9.31
N GLN A 160 7.36 2.64 -9.44
CA GLN A 160 8.00 3.22 -10.61
C GLN A 160 9.52 3.02 -10.57
N LYS A 161 10.14 2.93 -11.74
CA LYS A 161 11.60 2.93 -11.86
C LYS A 161 12.17 4.26 -11.37
N TYR A 162 13.43 4.25 -10.96
CA TYR A 162 14.13 5.50 -10.66
C TYR A 162 14.29 6.32 -11.96
N LEU A 163 13.81 7.57 -11.95
CA LEU A 163 13.84 8.52 -13.09
C LEU A 163 13.02 8.11 -14.32
N ASP A 164 12.17 7.09 -14.24
CA ASP A 164 11.32 6.64 -15.33
C ASP A 164 9.89 6.43 -14.80
N PRO A 165 8.86 7.07 -15.40
CA PRO A 165 7.48 6.95 -14.95
C PRO A 165 6.88 5.55 -15.13
N GLU A 166 7.54 4.67 -15.90
CA GLU A 166 7.13 3.28 -16.05
C GLU A 166 7.34 2.47 -14.77
N TRP A 167 6.55 1.41 -14.65
CA TRP A 167 6.73 0.41 -13.60
C TRP A 167 8.05 -0.34 -13.71
N ASP A 168 8.66 -0.62 -12.57
CA ASP A 168 9.85 -1.46 -12.48
C ASP A 168 9.45 -2.95 -12.51
N PRO A 169 9.77 -3.70 -13.58
CA PRO A 169 9.43 -5.13 -13.66
C PRO A 169 10.06 -5.95 -12.52
N ASN A 170 11.22 -5.54 -12.00
CA ASN A 170 11.89 -6.27 -10.92
C ASN A 170 11.18 -6.12 -9.57
N ALA A 171 10.43 -5.03 -9.41
CA ALA A 171 9.72 -4.71 -8.19
C ALA A 171 8.25 -5.15 -8.18
N SER A 172 7.73 -5.64 -9.31
CA SER A 172 6.37 -6.18 -9.38
C SER A 172 6.13 -7.27 -8.33
N PHE A 173 5.00 -7.15 -7.63
CA PHE A 173 4.60 -8.08 -6.59
C PHE A 173 3.96 -9.33 -7.17
N GLN A 174 4.21 -10.45 -6.50
CA GLN A 174 3.52 -11.72 -6.71
C GLN A 174 3.20 -12.29 -5.33
N GLY A 175 1.98 -12.79 -5.14
CA GLY A 175 1.51 -13.30 -3.86
C GLY A 175 0.20 -12.66 -3.43
N GLU A 176 0.00 -12.49 -2.14
CA GLU A 176 -1.28 -12.06 -1.57
C GLU A 176 -1.11 -10.79 -0.73
N ILE A 177 -2.04 -9.84 -0.86
CA ILE A 177 -2.12 -8.63 -0.02
C ILE A 177 -3.52 -8.52 0.60
N THR A 178 -3.58 -8.16 1.88
CA THR A 178 -4.83 -7.91 2.60
C THR A 178 -4.65 -6.89 3.72
N ASP A 179 -5.76 -6.48 4.34
CA ASP A 179 -5.80 -5.65 5.55
C ASP A 179 -5.06 -4.33 5.35
N VAL A 180 -5.21 -3.74 4.15
CA VAL A 180 -4.59 -2.47 3.79
C VAL A 180 -5.38 -1.33 4.41
N HIS A 181 -4.75 -0.63 5.34
CA HIS A 181 -5.30 0.53 6.02
C HIS A 181 -4.32 1.69 6.02
N MET A 182 -4.85 2.91 5.95
CA MET A 182 -4.07 4.13 6.04
C MET A 182 -4.78 5.17 6.92
N TRP A 183 -4.00 5.85 7.75
CA TRP A 183 -4.44 6.92 8.62
C TRP A 183 -3.64 8.20 8.36
N ASN A 184 -4.26 9.36 8.60
CA ASN A 184 -3.60 10.67 8.58
C ASN A 184 -2.94 11.07 9.92
N LYS A 185 -2.58 10.08 10.74
CA LYS A 185 -1.92 10.25 12.03
C LYS A 185 -0.86 9.17 12.24
N VAL A 186 0.10 9.43 13.12
CA VAL A 186 0.97 8.39 13.67
C VAL A 186 0.18 7.61 14.71
N LEU A 187 0.02 6.31 14.50
CA LEU A 187 -0.62 5.44 15.48
C LEU A 187 0.34 5.16 16.65
N PRO A 188 -0.12 5.22 17.90
CA PRO A 188 0.66 4.73 19.04
C PRO A 188 0.81 3.20 19.00
N PRO A 189 1.80 2.63 19.71
CA PRO A 189 2.06 1.19 19.73
C PRO A 189 0.82 0.34 20.06
N GLU A 190 0.02 0.79 21.02
CA GLU A 190 -1.23 0.13 21.44
C GLU A 190 -2.22 -0.01 20.27
N GLU A 191 -2.40 1.04 19.46
CA GLU A 191 -3.28 1.01 18.28
C GLU A 191 -2.69 0.12 17.18
N ILE A 192 -1.36 0.09 16.99
CA ILE A 192 -0.70 -0.80 16.02
C ILE A 192 -0.92 -2.27 16.38
N GLU A 193 -0.81 -2.62 17.67
CA GLU A 193 -1.11 -3.97 18.14
C GLU A 193 -2.58 -4.32 17.89
N GLN A 194 -3.50 -3.37 18.10
CA GLN A 194 -4.92 -3.61 17.84
C GLN A 194 -5.22 -3.82 16.36
N VAL A 195 -4.59 -3.03 15.48
CA VAL A 195 -4.65 -3.21 14.02
C VAL A 195 -4.11 -4.60 13.64
N GLN A 196 -2.96 -5.00 14.20
CA GLN A 196 -2.40 -6.33 13.95
C GLN A 196 -3.36 -7.45 14.32
N ARG A 197 -4.10 -7.32 15.44
CA ARG A 197 -5.10 -8.30 15.87
C ARG A 197 -6.42 -8.22 15.08
N ASN A 198 -6.50 -7.33 14.08
CA ASN A 198 -7.71 -7.06 13.29
C ASN A 198 -8.93 -6.73 14.18
N TYR A 199 -8.73 -5.97 15.26
CA TYR A 199 -9.85 -5.55 16.11
C TYR A 199 -10.87 -4.72 15.35
N LEU A 200 -12.10 -4.72 15.84
CA LEU A 200 -13.15 -3.81 15.35
C LEU A 200 -12.77 -2.37 15.70
N TYR A 201 -13.19 -1.42 14.86
CA TYR A 201 -12.99 0.04 15.05
C TYR A 201 -11.57 0.57 14.90
N THR A 202 -10.63 -0.25 14.42
CA THR A 202 -9.28 0.17 14.03
C THR A 202 -9.20 0.47 12.53
N ASP A 203 -10.26 0.97 11.92
CA ASP A 203 -10.29 1.23 10.48
C ASP A 203 -9.55 2.53 10.12
N GLY A 204 -8.77 2.49 9.05
CA GLY A 204 -8.10 3.66 8.48
C GLY A 204 -9.08 4.73 7.99
N ASN A 205 -8.81 6.00 8.32
CA ASN A 205 -9.64 7.13 7.87
C ASN A 205 -9.23 7.69 6.49
N VAL A 206 -8.10 7.23 5.93
CA VAL A 206 -7.67 7.58 4.56
C VAL A 206 -7.96 6.42 3.62
N VAL A 207 -7.55 5.21 3.99
CA VAL A 207 -7.87 3.95 3.29
C VAL A 207 -8.35 2.96 4.34
N SER A 208 -9.49 2.30 4.10
CA SER A 208 -10.00 1.23 4.96
C SER A 208 -10.27 -0.01 4.13
N TRP A 209 -9.68 -1.14 4.53
CA TRP A 209 -9.95 -2.44 3.94
C TRP A 209 -11.43 -2.86 4.07
N ARG A 210 -12.11 -2.44 5.14
CA ARG A 210 -13.53 -2.75 5.39
C ARG A 210 -14.50 -1.84 4.62
N SER A 211 -13.99 -0.85 3.90
CA SER A 211 -14.77 0.08 3.08
C SER A 211 -13.92 0.60 1.92
N LEU A 212 -13.39 -0.33 1.13
CA LEU A 212 -12.37 -0.08 0.13
C LEU A 212 -12.98 0.41 -1.17
N ARG A 213 -12.39 1.45 -1.77
CA ARG A 213 -12.65 1.86 -3.15
C ARG A 213 -11.44 1.51 -3.99
N TYR A 214 -11.61 0.63 -4.96
CA TYR A 214 -10.48 0.17 -5.77
C TYR A 214 -10.85 -0.10 -7.23
N THR A 215 -9.82 -0.24 -8.05
CA THR A 215 -9.93 -0.72 -9.44
C THR A 215 -8.80 -1.71 -9.67
N ILE A 216 -9.16 -2.91 -10.11
CA ILE A 216 -8.19 -3.93 -10.56
C ILE A 216 -7.80 -3.60 -12.01
N ILE A 217 -6.50 -3.66 -12.28
CA ILE A 217 -5.91 -3.55 -13.62
C ILE A 217 -5.12 -4.84 -13.87
N GLY A 218 -5.37 -5.50 -15.00
CA GLY A 218 -4.73 -6.76 -15.35
C GLY A 218 -5.29 -7.96 -14.58
N ASP A 219 -4.44 -8.94 -14.32
CA ASP A 219 -4.78 -10.25 -13.78
C ASP A 219 -4.59 -10.30 -12.24
N VAL A 220 -5.35 -9.50 -11.51
CA VAL A 220 -5.43 -9.55 -10.04
C VAL A 220 -6.76 -10.14 -9.63
N ILE A 221 -6.75 -11.11 -8.73
CA ILE A 221 -7.94 -11.89 -8.37
C ILE A 221 -8.32 -11.59 -6.92
N VAL A 222 -9.61 -11.33 -6.68
CA VAL A 222 -10.15 -11.29 -5.32
C VAL A 222 -10.42 -12.73 -4.87
N GLN A 223 -9.85 -13.14 -3.74
CA GLN A 223 -10.05 -14.47 -3.16
C GLN A 223 -10.48 -14.36 -1.69
N PRO A 224 -11.29 -15.30 -1.17
CA PRO A 224 -11.53 -15.40 0.26
C PRO A 224 -10.23 -15.70 1.03
N LYS A 225 -10.10 -15.15 2.23
CA LYS A 225 -9.04 -15.53 3.18
C LYS A 225 -9.19 -17.01 3.55
N LEU A 226 -8.08 -17.74 3.60
CA LEU A 226 -8.04 -19.16 3.95
C LEU A 226 -7.66 -19.41 5.44
N TYR A 227 -7.58 -18.35 6.25
CA TYR A 227 -7.12 -18.39 7.65
C TYR A 227 -7.92 -17.45 8.55
#